data_AF-A0A1N6EB79-F1
#
_entry.id   AF-A0A1N6EB79-F1
#
_cell.length_a   1.000
_cell.length_b   1.000
_cell.length_c   1.000
_cell.angle_alpha   90.00
_cell.angle_beta   90.00
_cell.angle_gamma   90.00
#
_symmetry.space_group_name_H-M   'P 1'
#
loop_
_entity.id
_entity.type
_entity.pdbx_description
1 polymer ?
#
loop_
_entity_poly.entity_id
_entity_poly.type
_entity_poly.pdbx_seq_one_letter_code
_entity_poly.pdbx_strand_id
1 'polypeptide(L)'
;MQRTKHYGDGMRSLHKFIQNERGAVGVIMAIVLVVVLGFVAFGVDVGLLRAKRAHLQKAADIAALAGGRSLMVEGADLAAVTVEALDYGHANLSDSDVPTAALKDGDVTYYLDGTPNTTDPNQIEVKISRTAARGNFLATIFGSVLNVDSFDVTAASRVEIANTCSSKCLKPFTAPDKFTFTDNNGNGALDTKNKTEMDSIVVQGYSEADLGTQIVLRLGTITGKNPSYTPSQFNAVDFPPVNKGTPVKGASEYRDNIAGCSGSNSTSSVEIGDEILLEPGKMVGPTRQGINDLVSQDPYARWSTNENKIVNSLYANPLDSPRVAIIAFYDPLLPPRPGRGTVFVNNLGAVFIERMQGDEVTGRFIRALAVQPEPGVGGDCLTYTVKFVKDSSR
;
A
#
# COMPACT_ATOMS: atom_id res chain seq x y z
N MET A 1 8.18 58.01 -79.59
CA MET A 1 7.48 57.21 -78.57
C MET A 1 8.12 57.44 -77.21
N GLN A 2 7.57 58.34 -76.40
CA GLN A 2 8.06 58.63 -75.05
C GLN A 2 7.25 57.82 -74.02
N ARG A 3 7.95 57.05 -73.18
CA ARG A 3 7.40 56.38 -71.98
C ARG A 3 7.66 57.29 -70.77
N THR A 4 6.62 57.73 -70.09
CA THR A 4 6.70 58.41 -68.79
C THR A 4 6.28 57.47 -67.66
N LYS A 5 7.12 57.38 -66.62
CA LYS A 5 6.93 56.60 -65.39
C LYS A 5 5.86 57.25 -64.50
N HIS A 6 4.84 56.49 -64.10
CA HIS A 6 3.95 56.82 -62.97
C HIS A 6 4.54 56.21 -61.68
N TYR A 7 5.13 57.04 -60.81
CA TYR A 7 5.69 56.62 -59.53
C TYR A 7 5.16 57.46 -58.35
N GLY A 8 3.88 57.86 -58.38
CA GLY A 8 3.33 58.83 -57.41
C GLY A 8 2.01 58.48 -56.72
N ASP A 9 1.30 57.42 -57.11
CA ASP A 9 -0.13 57.27 -56.74
C ASP A 9 -0.39 56.36 -55.52
N GLY A 10 0.54 55.46 -55.17
CA GLY A 10 0.38 54.57 -54.00
C GLY A 10 0.52 55.29 -52.64
N MET A 11 1.38 56.31 -52.57
CA MET A 11 1.67 57.03 -51.32
C MET A 11 0.53 57.96 -50.87
N ARG A 12 -0.30 58.47 -51.81
CA ARG A 12 -1.44 59.34 -51.49
C ARG A 12 -2.66 58.59 -50.94
N SER A 13 -2.81 57.31 -51.31
CA SER A 13 -3.89 56.45 -50.81
C SER A 13 -3.69 56.04 -49.35
N LEU A 14 -2.46 55.65 -48.96
CA LEU A 14 -2.11 55.37 -47.57
C LEU A 14 -2.33 56.60 -46.66
N HIS A 15 -1.97 57.79 -47.14
CA HIS A 15 -2.09 59.02 -46.35
C HIS A 15 -3.55 59.43 -46.08
N LYS A 16 -4.46 59.20 -47.04
CA LYS A 16 -5.92 59.41 -46.85
C LYS A 16 -6.56 58.38 -45.93
N PHE A 17 -6.02 57.15 -45.89
CA PHE A 17 -6.49 56.12 -44.96
C PHE A 17 -6.13 56.46 -43.51
N ILE A 18 -4.95 57.06 -43.29
CA ILE A 18 -4.47 57.52 -41.97
C ILE A 18 -5.26 58.73 -41.44
N GLN A 19 -5.83 59.56 -42.32
CA GLN A 19 -6.56 60.79 -41.94
C GLN A 19 -8.06 60.60 -41.65
N ASN A 20 -8.64 59.41 -41.87
CA ASN A 20 -10.03 59.11 -41.51
C ASN A 20 -10.08 58.41 -40.14
N GLU A 21 -10.96 58.84 -39.23
CA GLU A 21 -11.13 58.23 -37.90
C GLU A 21 -11.37 56.71 -37.95
N ARG A 22 -11.97 56.21 -39.05
CA ARG A 22 -12.17 54.77 -39.31
C ARG A 22 -10.86 54.01 -39.59
N GLY A 23 -9.84 54.67 -40.13
CA GLY A 23 -8.52 54.08 -40.37
C GLY A 23 -7.68 53.96 -39.10
N ALA A 24 -7.77 54.96 -38.21
CA ALA A 24 -7.13 54.90 -36.90
C ALA A 24 -7.66 53.74 -36.05
N VAL A 25 -8.98 53.52 -36.07
CA VAL A 25 -9.60 52.36 -35.39
C VAL A 25 -9.09 51.03 -35.96
N GLY A 26 -8.91 50.93 -37.28
CA GLY A 26 -8.35 49.73 -37.91
C GLY A 26 -6.92 49.41 -37.44
N VAL A 27 -6.07 50.43 -37.28
CA VAL A 27 -4.70 50.28 -36.76
C VAL A 27 -4.70 49.84 -35.30
N ILE A 28 -5.53 50.46 -34.46
CA ILE A 28 -5.66 50.10 -33.04
C ILE A 28 -6.18 48.66 -32.92
N MET A 29 -7.21 48.28 -33.68
CA MET A 29 -7.75 46.91 -33.68
C MET A 29 -6.72 45.88 -34.13
N ALA A 30 -5.90 46.19 -35.14
CA ALA A 30 -4.83 45.30 -35.58
C ALA A 30 -3.78 45.08 -34.47
N ILE A 31 -3.37 46.14 -33.76
CA ILE A 31 -2.42 46.04 -32.64
C ILE A 31 -3.03 45.24 -31.48
N VAL A 32 -4.28 45.53 -31.10
CA VAL A 32 -4.98 44.81 -30.04
C VAL A 32 -5.14 43.33 -30.38
N LEU A 33 -5.46 43.00 -31.63
CA LEU A 33 -5.59 41.61 -32.07
C LEU A 33 -4.24 40.87 -31.95
N VAL A 34 -3.13 41.49 -32.31
CA VAL A 34 -1.78 40.91 -32.11
C VAL A 34 -1.51 40.67 -30.62
N VAL A 35 -1.86 41.62 -29.75
CA VAL A 35 -1.70 41.48 -28.29
C VAL A 35 -2.55 40.34 -27.75
N VAL A 36 -3.82 40.23 -28.15
CA VAL A 36 -4.73 39.15 -27.74
C VAL A 36 -4.21 37.79 -28.20
N LEU A 37 -3.74 37.68 -29.46
CA LEU A 37 -3.13 36.46 -29.97
C LEU A 37 -1.87 36.09 -29.18
N GLY A 38 -1.06 37.08 -28.77
CA GLY A 38 0.09 36.86 -27.89
C GLY A 38 -0.29 36.25 -26.53
N PHE A 39 -1.38 36.71 -25.91
CA PHE A 39 -1.86 36.12 -24.66
C PHE A 39 -2.44 34.71 -24.85
N VAL A 40 -3.13 34.44 -25.97
CA VAL A 40 -3.61 33.09 -26.29
C VAL A 40 -2.44 32.13 -26.49
N ALA A 41 -1.43 32.54 -27.26
CA ALA A 41 -0.19 31.80 -27.48
C ALA A 41 0.51 31.46 -26.16
N PHE A 42 0.68 32.46 -25.28
CA PHE A 42 1.22 32.26 -23.95
C PHE A 42 0.40 31.28 -23.10
N GLY A 43 -0.94 31.40 -23.15
CA GLY A 43 -1.85 30.48 -22.46
C GLY A 43 -1.70 29.02 -22.92
N VAL A 44 -1.50 28.80 -24.23
CA VAL A 44 -1.27 27.46 -24.79
C VAL A 44 0.07 26.88 -24.30
N ASP A 45 1.16 27.65 -24.35
CA ASP A 45 2.47 27.19 -23.89
C ASP A 45 2.48 26.86 -22.39
N VAL A 46 1.88 27.72 -21.55
CA VAL A 46 1.74 27.44 -20.11
C VAL A 46 0.84 26.25 -19.85
N GLY A 47 -0.26 26.12 -20.61
CA GLY A 47 -1.16 24.98 -20.54
C GLY A 47 -0.44 23.66 -20.84
N LEU A 48 0.38 23.63 -21.90
CA LEU A 48 1.22 22.50 -22.25
C LEU A 48 2.21 22.16 -21.13
N LEU A 49 2.92 23.16 -20.59
CA LEU A 49 3.86 22.97 -19.48
C LEU A 49 3.19 22.35 -18.25
N ARG A 50 2.00 22.86 -17.87
CA ARG A 50 1.23 22.37 -16.71
C ARG A 50 0.73 20.95 -16.92
N ALA A 51 0.17 20.67 -18.11
CA ALA A 51 -0.27 19.32 -18.47
C ALA A 51 0.91 18.34 -18.45
N LYS A 52 2.07 18.76 -18.97
CA LYS A 52 3.28 17.93 -18.98
C LYS A 52 3.81 17.66 -17.58
N ARG A 53 3.86 18.68 -16.71
CA ARG A 53 4.23 18.50 -15.30
C ARG A 53 3.33 17.50 -14.59
N ALA A 54 2.02 17.57 -14.80
CA ALA A 54 1.07 16.62 -14.21
C ALA A 54 1.28 15.17 -14.71
N HIS A 55 1.57 15.01 -16.00
CA HIS A 55 1.91 13.70 -16.56
C HIS A 55 3.19 13.12 -15.96
N LEU A 56 4.27 13.92 -15.86
CA LEU A 56 5.53 13.48 -15.25
C LEU A 56 5.36 13.17 -13.76
N GLN A 57 4.53 13.93 -13.04
CA GLN A 57 4.22 13.63 -11.63
C GLN A 57 3.55 12.27 -11.49
N LYS A 58 2.57 11.95 -12.34
CA LYS A 58 1.91 10.64 -12.33
C LYS A 58 2.92 9.51 -12.57
N ALA A 59 3.82 9.67 -13.54
CA ALA A 59 4.87 8.69 -13.80
C ALA A 59 5.84 8.55 -12.61
N ALA A 60 6.22 9.65 -11.98
CA ALA A 60 7.08 9.64 -10.79
C ALA A 60 6.40 8.98 -9.59
N ASP A 61 5.11 9.23 -9.37
CA ASP A 61 4.33 8.59 -8.30
C ASP A 61 4.25 7.07 -8.51
N ILE A 62 4.02 6.61 -9.74
CA ILE A 62 3.99 5.18 -10.07
C ILE A 62 5.37 4.55 -9.88
N ALA A 63 6.44 5.20 -10.35
CA ALA A 63 7.80 4.72 -10.18
C ALA A 63 8.22 4.64 -8.70
N ALA A 64 7.89 5.65 -7.90
CA ALA A 64 8.18 5.67 -6.47
C ALA A 64 7.37 4.64 -5.69
N LEU A 65 6.11 4.37 -6.06
CA LEU A 65 5.32 3.29 -5.48
C LEU A 65 5.86 1.91 -5.85
N ALA A 66 6.27 1.72 -7.11
CA ALA A 66 6.88 0.47 -7.57
C ALA A 66 8.20 0.21 -6.85
N GLY A 67 9.10 1.19 -6.81
CA GLY A 67 10.33 1.09 -6.05
C GLY A 67 10.10 0.97 -4.53
N GLY A 68 9.07 1.62 -3.99
CA GLY A 68 8.69 1.46 -2.58
C GLY A 68 8.21 0.05 -2.27
N ARG A 69 7.44 -0.57 -3.16
CA ARG A 69 7.08 -2.00 -3.06
C ARG A 69 8.31 -2.89 -3.23
N SER A 70 9.16 -2.61 -4.21
CA SER A 70 10.39 -3.38 -4.47
C SER A 70 11.32 -3.36 -3.26
N LEU A 71 11.48 -2.20 -2.62
CA LEU A 71 12.26 -2.02 -1.41
C LEU A 71 11.68 -2.82 -0.22
N MET A 72 10.38 -3.13 -0.23
CA MET A 72 9.76 -4.07 0.72
C MET A 72 10.00 -5.54 0.39
N VAL A 73 10.43 -5.89 -0.83
CA VAL A 73 10.61 -7.28 -1.28
C VAL A 73 12.09 -7.65 -1.33
N GLU A 74 12.91 -6.78 -1.93
CA GLU A 74 14.34 -6.98 -2.19
C GLU A 74 15.22 -6.50 -1.03
N GLY A 75 14.67 -5.73 -0.09
CA GLY A 75 15.37 -5.26 1.11
C GLY A 75 16.64 -4.45 0.80
N ALA A 76 17.80 -5.02 1.10
CA ALA A 76 19.10 -4.36 0.93
C ALA A 76 19.64 -4.36 -0.52
N ASP A 77 19.03 -5.09 -1.45
CA ASP A 77 19.42 -5.06 -2.87
C ASP A 77 18.84 -3.82 -3.56
N LEU A 78 19.46 -2.67 -3.30
CA LEU A 78 19.04 -1.39 -3.90
C LEU A 78 19.19 -1.37 -5.43
N ALA A 79 20.00 -2.24 -6.01
CA ALA A 79 20.13 -2.32 -7.47
C ALA A 79 18.86 -2.91 -8.09
N ALA A 80 18.34 -4.00 -7.51
CA ALA A 80 17.05 -4.58 -7.92
C ALA A 80 15.90 -3.59 -7.74
N VAL A 81 15.86 -2.89 -6.61
CA VAL A 81 14.86 -1.84 -6.31
C VAL A 81 14.91 -0.71 -7.34
N THR A 82 16.12 -0.26 -7.70
CA THR A 82 16.29 0.81 -8.68
C THR A 82 15.80 0.36 -10.05
N VAL A 83 16.14 -0.86 -10.47
CA VAL A 83 15.66 -1.43 -11.75
C VAL A 83 14.13 -1.47 -11.80
N GLU A 84 13.46 -1.92 -10.74
CA GLU A 84 11.98 -1.97 -10.73
C GLU A 84 11.36 -0.56 -10.79
N ALA A 85 11.92 0.41 -10.05
CA ALA A 85 11.48 1.81 -10.13
C ALA A 85 11.65 2.40 -11.54
N LEU A 86 12.77 2.09 -12.21
CA LEU A 86 13.06 2.52 -13.58
C LEU A 86 12.08 1.88 -14.58
N ASP A 87 11.84 0.57 -14.51
CA ASP A 87 10.96 -0.15 -15.42
C ASP A 87 9.54 0.39 -15.38
N TYR A 88 8.97 0.54 -14.18
CA TYR A 88 7.64 1.13 -14.00
C TYR A 88 7.59 2.60 -14.39
N GLY A 89 8.66 3.36 -14.12
CA GLY A 89 8.77 4.75 -14.56
C GLY A 89 8.79 4.88 -16.09
N HIS A 90 9.61 4.10 -16.78
CA HIS A 90 9.72 4.09 -18.24
C HIS A 90 8.42 3.64 -18.91
N ALA A 91 7.75 2.64 -18.36
CA ALA A 91 6.46 2.17 -18.88
C ALA A 91 5.33 3.21 -18.77
N ASN A 92 5.48 4.22 -17.89
CA ASN A 92 4.49 5.26 -17.67
C ASN A 92 4.86 6.62 -18.31
N LEU A 93 5.98 6.66 -19.03
CA LEU A 93 6.39 7.81 -19.83
C LEU A 93 5.99 7.63 -21.29
N SER A 94 5.72 8.74 -21.98
CA SER A 94 5.50 8.70 -23.43
C SER A 94 6.83 8.68 -24.18
N ASP A 95 6.84 8.19 -25.43
CA ASP A 95 8.04 8.25 -26.29
C ASP A 95 8.58 9.67 -26.42
N SER A 96 7.68 10.66 -26.43
CA SER A 96 8.02 12.09 -26.50
C SER A 96 8.80 12.60 -25.28
N ASP A 97 8.80 11.86 -24.16
CA ASP A 97 9.56 12.16 -22.94
C ASP A 97 10.99 11.67 -23.00
N VAL A 98 11.31 10.79 -23.96
CA VAL A 98 12.58 10.10 -24.06
C VAL A 98 12.89 9.38 -22.74
N PRO A 99 12.19 8.27 -22.44
CA PRO A 99 12.17 7.65 -21.10
C PRO A 99 13.55 7.45 -20.45
N THR A 100 14.52 6.97 -21.22
CA THR A 100 15.91 6.73 -20.77
C THR A 100 16.69 8.01 -20.46
N ALA A 101 16.33 9.14 -21.07
CA ALA A 101 16.89 10.44 -20.72
C ALA A 101 16.13 11.08 -19.55
N ALA A 102 14.81 10.85 -19.48
CA ALA A 102 13.92 11.44 -18.49
C ALA A 102 14.11 10.88 -17.08
N LEU A 103 14.42 9.58 -16.99
CA LEU A 103 14.61 8.87 -15.74
C LEU A 103 15.83 7.96 -15.86
N LYS A 104 16.87 8.27 -15.08
CA LYS A 104 18.14 7.54 -15.02
C LYS A 104 18.31 6.91 -13.64
N ASP A 105 19.25 5.96 -13.54
CA ASP A 105 19.62 5.32 -12.28
C ASP A 105 19.89 6.34 -11.15
N GLY A 106 20.73 7.35 -11.41
CA GLY A 106 21.03 8.40 -10.42
C GLY A 106 19.89 9.37 -10.08
N ASP A 107 18.70 9.20 -10.65
CA ASP A 107 17.50 9.94 -10.27
C ASP A 107 16.65 9.23 -9.21
N VAL A 108 17.03 8.00 -8.88
CA VAL A 108 16.48 7.24 -7.76
C VAL A 108 17.40 7.45 -6.56
N THR A 109 16.83 7.96 -5.47
CA THR A 109 17.59 8.28 -4.25
C THR A 109 16.90 7.70 -3.03
N TYR A 110 17.69 7.30 -2.06
CA TYR A 110 17.26 6.56 -0.89
C TYR A 110 17.48 7.36 0.39
N TYR A 111 16.54 7.27 1.32
CA TYR A 111 16.57 7.98 2.58
C TYR A 111 16.16 7.07 3.74
N LEU A 112 16.65 7.41 4.93
CA LEU A 112 16.14 6.94 6.21
C LEU A 112 15.60 8.16 6.95
N ASP A 113 14.28 8.20 7.18
CA ASP A 113 13.59 9.28 7.89
C ASP A 113 13.97 10.69 7.37
N GLY A 114 14.05 10.82 6.04
CA GLY A 114 14.39 12.06 5.36
C GLY A 114 15.90 12.36 5.21
N THR A 115 16.78 11.52 5.76
CA THR A 115 18.24 11.67 5.63
C THR A 115 18.78 10.70 4.58
N PRO A 116 19.62 11.12 3.61
CA PRO A 116 20.18 10.22 2.61
C PRO A 116 20.87 9.02 3.26
N ASN A 117 20.44 7.81 2.88
CA ASN A 117 20.95 6.57 3.44
C ASN A 117 20.79 5.47 2.39
N THR A 118 21.85 4.72 2.13
CA THR A 118 21.87 3.59 1.19
C THR A 118 22.25 2.27 1.87
N THR A 119 22.31 2.25 3.20
CA THR A 119 22.59 1.05 3.99
C THR A 119 21.28 0.42 4.43
N ASP A 120 20.38 1.22 5.04
CA ASP A 120 19.08 0.78 5.56
C ASP A 120 17.99 1.84 5.29
N PRO A 121 17.64 2.11 4.02
CA PRO A 121 16.63 3.12 3.72
C PRO A 121 15.20 2.64 4.01
N ASN A 122 14.37 3.55 4.52
CA ASN A 122 12.92 3.35 4.62
C ASN A 122 12.15 4.24 3.63
N GLN A 123 12.84 4.98 2.78
CA GLN A 123 12.27 5.92 1.83
C GLN A 123 12.98 5.83 0.48
N ILE A 124 12.21 5.94 -0.59
CA ILE A 124 12.68 6.04 -1.96
C ILE A 124 12.08 7.29 -2.61
N GLU A 125 12.91 8.05 -3.30
CA GLU A 125 12.51 9.19 -4.11
C GLU A 125 12.92 8.97 -5.56
N VAL A 126 11.97 9.20 -6.47
CA VAL A 126 12.19 9.10 -7.91
C VAL A 126 11.96 10.47 -8.54
N LYS A 127 12.94 10.95 -9.30
CA LYS A 127 12.92 12.25 -9.98
C LYS A 127 12.89 12.10 -11.49
N ILE A 128 11.79 12.49 -12.12
CA ILE A 128 11.66 12.48 -13.58
C ILE A 128 11.85 13.90 -14.13
N SER A 129 12.78 14.07 -15.07
CA SER A 129 13.19 15.38 -15.56
C SER A 129 13.22 15.46 -17.08
N ARG A 130 12.58 16.48 -17.63
CA ARG A 130 12.74 16.94 -19.02
C ARG A 130 13.48 18.26 -19.01
N THR A 131 14.74 18.25 -19.43
CA THR A 131 15.59 19.46 -19.35
C THR A 131 16.47 19.59 -20.57
N ALA A 132 16.87 20.82 -20.89
CA ALA A 132 17.84 21.10 -21.94
C ALA A 132 19.16 20.35 -21.70
N ALA A 133 19.61 20.28 -20.45
CA ALA A 133 20.83 19.56 -20.05
C ALA A 133 20.80 18.05 -20.35
N ARG A 134 19.60 17.44 -20.41
CA ARG A 134 19.40 16.02 -20.72
C ARG A 134 19.08 15.77 -22.19
N GLY A 135 18.95 16.82 -23.00
CA GLY A 135 18.57 16.72 -24.41
C GLY A 135 17.11 16.31 -24.66
N ASN A 136 16.26 16.30 -23.63
CA ASN A 136 14.85 15.90 -23.70
C ASN A 136 13.89 17.01 -23.23
N PHE A 137 14.28 18.27 -23.43
CA PHE A 137 13.50 19.45 -23.05
C PHE A 137 12.08 19.44 -23.65
N LEU A 138 11.20 20.26 -23.08
CA LEU A 138 9.87 20.49 -23.63
C LEU A 138 9.93 21.70 -24.58
N ALA A 139 9.78 21.48 -25.88
CA ALA A 139 9.76 22.56 -26.86
C ALA A 139 8.50 23.44 -26.68
N THR A 140 8.67 24.76 -26.82
CA THR A 140 7.53 25.69 -26.84
C THR A 140 6.90 25.74 -28.23
N ILE A 141 5.59 26.02 -28.29
CA ILE A 141 4.88 26.17 -29.56
C ILE A 141 5.01 27.61 -30.07
N PHE A 142 4.79 28.59 -29.19
CA PHE A 142 4.84 30.02 -29.55
C PHE A 142 5.93 30.81 -28.83
N GLY A 143 6.54 30.24 -27.79
CA GLY A 143 7.63 30.86 -27.03
C GLY A 143 8.86 31.25 -27.86
N SER A 144 9.10 30.57 -28.98
CA SER A 144 10.20 30.89 -29.91
C SER A 144 10.11 32.32 -30.49
N VAL A 145 8.90 32.88 -30.60
CA VAL A 145 8.68 34.29 -31.00
C VAL A 145 9.31 35.26 -30.00
N LEU A 146 9.42 34.86 -28.74
CA LEU A 146 10.05 35.60 -27.64
C LEU A 146 11.43 35.07 -27.29
N ASN A 147 12.05 34.28 -28.18
CA ASN A 147 13.37 33.65 -27.96
C ASN A 147 13.39 32.71 -26.74
N VAL A 148 12.27 32.03 -26.47
CA VAL A 148 12.12 30.98 -25.46
C VAL A 148 11.76 29.68 -26.16
N ASP A 149 12.77 28.93 -26.59
CA ASP A 149 12.56 27.74 -27.43
C ASP A 149 12.21 26.47 -26.63
N SER A 150 12.40 26.50 -25.31
CA SER A 150 12.15 25.34 -24.46
C SER A 150 11.83 25.68 -23.01
N PHE A 151 11.18 24.73 -22.33
CA PHE A 151 11.02 24.71 -20.89
C PHE A 151 11.64 23.46 -20.28
N ASP A 152 12.23 23.67 -19.11
CA ASP A 152 12.66 22.61 -18.22
C ASP A 152 11.53 22.29 -17.24
N VAL A 153 11.19 21.02 -17.12
CA VAL A 153 10.16 20.53 -16.21
C VAL A 153 10.65 19.29 -15.48
N THR A 154 10.42 19.27 -14.18
CA THR A 154 10.82 18.18 -13.31
C THR A 154 9.71 17.88 -12.33
N ALA A 155 9.45 16.60 -12.11
CA ALA A 155 8.54 16.10 -11.10
C ALA A 155 9.27 15.06 -10.26
N ALA A 156 9.03 15.06 -8.96
CA ALA A 156 9.59 14.08 -8.05
C ALA A 156 8.51 13.55 -7.12
N SER A 157 8.66 12.28 -6.75
CA SER A 157 7.77 11.62 -5.81
C SER A 157 8.61 10.82 -4.83
N ARG A 158 8.30 10.96 -3.54
CA ARG A 158 8.91 10.18 -2.48
C ARG A 158 7.87 9.36 -1.77
N VAL A 159 8.26 8.14 -1.51
CA VAL A 159 7.47 7.14 -0.84
C VAL A 159 8.26 6.65 0.36
N GLU A 160 7.58 6.55 1.50
CA GLU A 160 8.09 5.96 2.73
C GLU A 160 7.42 4.62 2.95
N ILE A 161 8.23 3.66 3.36
CA ILE A 161 7.83 2.39 3.87
C ILE A 161 7.84 2.52 5.39
N ALA A 162 6.65 2.56 5.98
CA ALA A 162 6.52 2.49 7.41
C ALA A 162 6.47 1.01 7.83
N ASN A 163 7.44 0.64 8.68
CA ASN A 163 7.52 -0.69 9.26
C ASN A 163 6.66 -0.74 10.53
N THR A 164 5.84 -1.78 10.71
CA THR A 164 5.49 -2.21 12.07
C THR A 164 6.33 -3.42 12.41
N CYS A 165 7.21 -3.20 13.37
CA CYS A 165 8.23 -4.16 13.71
C CYS A 165 7.70 -5.10 14.80
N SER A 166 7.73 -6.37 14.42
CA SER A 166 7.70 -7.59 15.22
C SER A 166 6.46 -8.45 15.02
N SER A 167 6.69 -9.69 14.62
CA SER A 167 5.77 -10.81 14.81
C SER A 167 5.84 -11.38 16.23
N LYS A 168 6.55 -10.71 17.15
CA LYS A 168 6.30 -10.93 18.57
C LYS A 168 4.93 -10.36 18.89
N CYS A 169 4.41 -10.70 20.05
CA CYS A 169 3.10 -10.25 20.52
C CYS A 169 1.90 -10.83 19.75
N LEU A 170 2.10 -11.88 18.95
CA LEU A 170 0.97 -12.60 18.36
C LEU A 170 -0.01 -13.01 19.46
N LYS A 171 -1.30 -12.83 19.18
CA LYS A 171 -2.32 -13.36 20.09
C LYS A 171 -2.35 -14.87 19.91
N PRO A 172 -2.62 -15.63 20.99
CA PRO A 172 -2.54 -17.08 20.98
C PRO A 172 -3.78 -17.72 20.33
N PHE A 173 -4.18 -17.17 19.19
CA PHE A 173 -5.28 -17.65 18.36
C PHE A 173 -4.73 -18.05 17.00
N THR A 174 -5.30 -19.11 16.43
CA THR A 174 -5.03 -19.51 15.07
C THR A 174 -6.32 -19.80 14.31
N ALA A 175 -6.34 -19.63 13.00
CA ALA A 175 -7.51 -19.90 12.18
C ALA A 175 -7.10 -20.55 10.86
N PRO A 176 -7.98 -21.33 10.21
CA PRO A 176 -7.70 -21.74 8.84
C PRO A 176 -7.60 -20.51 7.95
N ASP A 177 -6.72 -20.55 6.95
CA ASP A 177 -6.72 -19.56 5.89
C ASP A 177 -8.04 -19.61 5.10
N LYS A 178 -8.42 -18.52 4.43
CA LYS A 178 -9.70 -18.45 3.70
C LYS A 178 -9.73 -19.51 2.59
N PHE A 179 -10.81 -20.29 2.56
CA PHE A 179 -10.97 -21.37 1.60
C PHE A 179 -12.44 -21.64 1.28
N THR A 180 -12.66 -22.35 0.19
CA THR A 180 -13.97 -22.89 -0.21
C THR A 180 -13.89 -24.41 -0.34
N PHE A 181 -14.99 -25.10 -0.10
CA PHE A 181 -15.11 -26.54 -0.31
C PHE A 181 -16.53 -26.89 -0.77
N THR A 182 -16.68 -28.06 -1.39
CA THR A 182 -17.98 -28.61 -1.72
C THR A 182 -18.54 -29.34 -0.49
N ASP A 183 -19.58 -28.78 0.11
CA ASP A 183 -20.29 -29.39 1.22
C ASP A 183 -21.22 -30.51 0.71
N ASN A 184 -20.79 -31.76 0.89
CA ASN A 184 -21.52 -32.92 0.39
C ASN A 184 -22.72 -33.32 1.24
N ASN A 185 -22.75 -32.90 2.51
CA ASN A 185 -23.78 -33.30 3.47
C ASN A 185 -24.72 -32.14 3.87
N GLY A 186 -24.42 -30.92 3.42
CA GLY A 186 -25.25 -29.72 3.60
C GLY A 186 -25.20 -29.13 5.00
N ASN A 187 -24.25 -29.53 5.85
CA ASN A 187 -24.14 -29.07 7.24
C ASN A 187 -23.36 -27.75 7.41
N GLY A 188 -22.79 -27.21 6.33
CA GLY A 188 -21.98 -26.00 6.31
C GLY A 188 -20.60 -26.13 6.98
N ALA A 189 -20.12 -27.35 7.21
CA ALA A 189 -18.85 -27.65 7.87
C ALA A 189 -18.07 -28.71 7.10
N LEU A 190 -16.78 -28.44 6.87
CA LEU A 190 -15.85 -29.39 6.24
C LEU A 190 -15.67 -30.62 7.14
N ASP A 191 -16.02 -31.80 6.66
CA ASP A 191 -15.70 -33.07 7.30
C ASP A 191 -14.31 -33.54 6.87
N THR A 192 -13.33 -33.43 7.78
CA THR A 192 -11.95 -33.84 7.53
C THR A 192 -11.76 -35.34 7.33
N LYS A 193 -12.76 -36.16 7.69
CA LYS A 193 -12.76 -37.61 7.42
C LYS A 193 -13.37 -37.94 6.06
N ASN A 194 -14.09 -37.02 5.44
CA ASN A 194 -14.66 -37.19 4.11
C ASN A 194 -13.65 -36.78 3.04
N LYS A 195 -13.04 -37.78 2.38
CA LYS A 195 -12.05 -37.55 1.32
C LYS A 195 -12.58 -36.65 0.19
N THR A 196 -13.85 -36.78 -0.19
CA THR A 196 -14.43 -35.98 -1.29
C THR A 196 -14.55 -34.51 -0.93
N GLU A 197 -14.83 -34.19 0.34
CA GLU A 197 -14.87 -32.79 0.80
C GLU A 197 -13.45 -32.22 0.89
N MET A 198 -12.49 -32.99 1.43
CA MET A 198 -11.08 -32.60 1.51
C MET A 198 -10.45 -32.36 0.12
N ASP A 199 -10.74 -33.22 -0.87
CA ASP A 199 -10.23 -33.10 -2.24
C ASP A 199 -10.83 -31.89 -2.99
N SER A 200 -11.93 -31.30 -2.48
CA SER A 200 -12.61 -30.15 -3.08
C SER A 200 -12.16 -28.79 -2.52
N ILE A 201 -11.24 -28.79 -1.56
CA ILE A 201 -10.76 -27.57 -0.91
C ILE A 201 -9.97 -26.74 -1.92
N VAL A 202 -10.36 -25.46 -2.02
CA VAL A 202 -9.60 -24.44 -2.74
C VAL A 202 -9.24 -23.35 -1.74
N VAL A 203 -7.96 -23.24 -1.41
CA VAL A 203 -7.41 -22.19 -0.56
C VAL A 203 -7.35 -20.91 -1.39
N GLN A 204 -8.07 -19.88 -0.95
CA GLN A 204 -8.13 -18.58 -1.61
C GLN A 204 -7.13 -17.60 -1.01
N GLY A 205 -6.86 -17.71 0.29
CA GLY A 205 -6.12 -16.71 1.04
C GLY A 205 -6.99 -15.49 1.37
N TYR A 206 -6.70 -14.84 2.49
CA TYR A 206 -7.28 -13.52 2.75
C TYR A 206 -6.57 -12.43 1.96
N SER A 207 -7.34 -11.46 1.45
CA SER A 207 -6.84 -10.31 0.69
C SER A 207 -7.39 -8.99 1.24
N GLU A 208 -6.91 -7.84 0.75
CA GLU A 208 -7.46 -6.53 1.11
C GLU A 208 -8.97 -6.40 0.82
N ALA A 209 -9.52 -7.20 -0.12
CA ALA A 209 -10.95 -7.24 -0.41
C ALA A 209 -11.78 -7.86 0.73
N ASP A 210 -11.14 -8.58 1.66
CA ASP A 210 -11.78 -9.27 2.76
C ASP A 210 -11.84 -8.44 4.06
N LEU A 211 -11.46 -7.16 3.99
CA LEU A 211 -11.53 -6.20 5.09
C LEU A 211 -12.92 -6.23 5.76
N GLY A 212 -12.93 -6.47 7.07
CA GLY A 212 -14.14 -6.52 7.89
C GLY A 212 -14.86 -7.86 7.91
N THR A 213 -14.35 -8.88 7.21
CA THR A 213 -14.89 -10.24 7.27
C THR A 213 -14.80 -10.75 8.70
N GLN A 214 -15.91 -11.28 9.22
CA GLN A 214 -15.91 -11.85 10.57
C GLN A 214 -15.22 -13.22 10.55
N ILE A 215 -14.28 -13.40 11.47
CA ILE A 215 -13.55 -14.65 11.66
C ILE A 215 -13.75 -15.12 13.10
N VAL A 216 -13.81 -16.44 13.29
CA VAL A 216 -13.87 -17.03 14.62
C VAL A 216 -12.45 -17.38 15.04
N LEU A 217 -11.93 -16.60 15.98
CA LEU A 217 -10.58 -16.74 16.51
C LEU A 217 -10.48 -17.91 17.49
N ARG A 218 -11.58 -18.20 18.16
CA ARG A 218 -11.71 -19.31 19.10
C ARG A 218 -13.07 -19.93 18.95
N LEU A 219 -13.10 -21.24 18.70
CA LEU A 219 -14.33 -21.98 18.50
C LEU A 219 -15.16 -22.06 19.79
N GLY A 220 -16.47 -21.87 19.67
CA GLY A 220 -17.45 -21.97 20.74
C GLY A 220 -18.72 -22.70 20.28
N THR A 221 -19.77 -22.62 21.09
CA THR A 221 -21.05 -23.31 20.91
C THR A 221 -21.99 -22.57 19.96
N ILE A 222 -21.70 -21.30 19.64
CA ILE A 222 -22.65 -20.40 18.95
C ILE A 222 -22.54 -20.52 17.42
N THR A 223 -21.33 -20.63 16.86
CA THR A 223 -21.15 -20.71 15.40
C THR A 223 -20.99 -22.15 14.94
N GLY A 224 -22.12 -22.83 14.74
CA GLY A 224 -22.21 -24.10 14.00
C GLY A 224 -21.98 -23.95 12.48
N LYS A 225 -21.12 -23.01 12.05
CA LYS A 225 -20.91 -22.62 10.65
C LYS A 225 -19.45 -22.37 10.26
N ASN A 226 -18.50 -22.69 11.13
CA ASN A 226 -17.12 -22.83 10.70
C ASN A 226 -16.77 -24.30 10.53
N PRO A 227 -15.98 -24.64 9.50
CA PRO A 227 -15.52 -25.99 9.21
C PRO A 227 -14.72 -26.48 10.41
N SER A 228 -15.37 -27.22 11.29
CA SER A 228 -14.76 -27.79 12.48
C SER A 228 -13.84 -28.91 12.02
N TYR A 229 -12.55 -28.61 11.87
CA TYR A 229 -11.59 -29.58 11.37
C TYR A 229 -11.49 -30.81 12.25
N THR A 230 -11.67 -30.66 13.56
CA THR A 230 -11.67 -31.78 14.50
C THR A 230 -12.43 -31.43 15.78
N PRO A 231 -13.25 -32.36 16.32
CA PRO A 231 -13.81 -32.20 17.66
C PRO A 231 -12.68 -32.06 18.69
N SER A 232 -12.74 -31.02 19.53
CA SER A 232 -11.81 -30.69 20.62
C SER A 232 -10.68 -29.70 20.33
N GLN A 233 -10.63 -29.12 19.11
CA GLN A 233 -9.73 -28.00 18.84
C GLN A 233 -10.44 -26.67 19.10
N PHE A 234 -9.81 -25.76 19.86
CA PHE A 234 -10.37 -24.45 20.21
C PHE A 234 -9.60 -23.28 19.61
N ASN A 235 -8.68 -23.57 18.67
CA ASN A 235 -7.85 -22.58 17.98
C ASN A 235 -6.90 -21.81 18.92
N ALA A 236 -6.57 -22.40 20.07
CA ALA A 236 -5.59 -21.87 21.01
C ALA A 236 -4.19 -22.41 20.69
N VAL A 237 -3.19 -21.55 20.77
CA VAL A 237 -1.78 -21.91 20.51
C VAL A 237 -0.84 -21.44 21.61
N ASP A 238 0.27 -22.17 21.77
CA ASP A 238 1.36 -21.81 22.67
C ASP A 238 2.57 -21.26 21.89
N PHE A 239 3.28 -20.34 22.53
CA PHE A 239 4.52 -19.75 22.02
C PHE A 239 5.69 -20.06 22.96
N PRO A 240 6.94 -19.98 22.48
CA PRO A 240 7.38 -19.75 21.09
C PRO A 240 7.06 -20.92 20.14
N PRO A 241 7.17 -20.76 18.80
CA PRO A 241 7.08 -21.87 17.86
C PRO A 241 8.01 -23.03 18.23
N VAL A 242 7.57 -24.27 17.98
CA VAL A 242 8.27 -25.52 18.36
C VAL A 242 9.65 -25.59 17.75
N ASN A 243 9.80 -25.08 16.52
CA ASN A 243 11.07 -25.02 15.81
C ASN A 243 12.00 -23.89 16.29
N LYS A 244 11.51 -22.96 17.13
CA LYS A 244 12.27 -21.80 17.65
C LYS A 244 12.48 -21.84 19.17
N GLY A 245 11.81 -22.73 19.89
CA GLY A 245 11.97 -22.90 21.32
C GLY A 245 11.02 -23.94 21.92
N THR A 246 11.01 -24.01 23.25
CA THR A 246 10.05 -24.87 23.97
C THR A 246 8.79 -24.05 24.27
N PRO A 247 7.61 -24.42 23.72
CA PRO A 247 6.37 -23.69 23.98
C PRO A 247 6.04 -23.68 25.47
N VAL A 248 5.73 -22.50 26.00
CA VAL A 248 5.30 -22.31 27.39
C VAL A 248 3.80 -22.57 27.46
N LYS A 249 3.42 -23.52 28.31
CA LYS A 249 2.07 -24.06 28.37
C LYS A 249 1.32 -23.54 29.59
N GLY A 250 -0.01 -23.60 29.52
CA GLY A 250 -0.88 -23.45 30.66
C GLY A 250 -1.73 -22.18 30.65
N ALA A 251 -2.81 -22.27 31.42
CA ALA A 251 -3.88 -21.28 31.47
C ALA A 251 -3.42 -19.84 31.78
N SER A 252 -2.43 -19.65 32.66
CA SER A 252 -1.95 -18.32 33.03
C SER A 252 -1.20 -17.67 31.86
N GLU A 253 -0.27 -18.40 31.26
CA GLU A 253 0.53 -17.93 30.13
C GLU A 253 -0.36 -17.58 28.94
N TYR A 254 -1.31 -18.46 28.64
CA TYR A 254 -2.29 -18.24 27.60
C TYR A 254 -3.13 -16.98 27.84
N ARG A 255 -3.56 -16.71 29.08
CA ARG A 255 -4.26 -15.46 29.44
C ARG A 255 -3.36 -14.24 29.17
N ASP A 256 -2.11 -14.28 29.61
CA ASP A 256 -1.19 -13.14 29.51
C ASP A 256 -0.85 -12.82 28.05
N ASN A 257 -0.67 -13.86 27.22
CA ASN A 257 -0.52 -13.74 25.77
C ASN A 257 -1.76 -13.11 25.09
N ILE A 258 -2.98 -13.35 25.59
CA ILE A 258 -4.19 -12.68 25.09
C ILE A 258 -4.20 -11.21 25.53
N ALA A 259 -3.93 -10.94 26.81
CA ALA A 259 -4.04 -9.60 27.38
C ALA A 259 -3.05 -8.60 26.76
N GLY A 260 -1.83 -9.05 26.43
CA GLY A 260 -0.78 -8.13 25.98
C GLY A 260 0.37 -8.82 25.24
N CYS A 261 1.57 -8.27 25.41
CA CYS A 261 2.83 -8.79 24.90
C CYS A 261 3.87 -8.92 26.01
N SER A 262 3.46 -9.53 27.12
CA SER A 262 4.33 -9.75 28.28
C SER A 262 4.56 -11.23 28.58
N GLY A 263 3.86 -12.12 27.87
CA GLY A 263 4.01 -13.56 28.01
C GLY A 263 5.00 -14.14 27.00
N SER A 264 4.89 -15.44 26.77
CA SER A 264 5.73 -16.21 25.88
C SER A 264 5.65 -15.74 24.42
N ASN A 265 4.57 -15.05 24.03
CA ASN A 265 4.45 -14.42 22.73
C ASN A 265 5.45 -13.28 22.49
N SER A 266 6.11 -12.77 23.53
CA SER A 266 7.17 -11.75 23.41
C SER A 266 8.57 -12.34 23.15
N THR A 267 8.73 -13.66 23.34
CA THR A 267 10.05 -14.30 23.41
C THR A 267 10.64 -14.64 22.05
N SER A 268 9.82 -14.86 21.03
CA SER A 268 10.26 -15.20 19.67
C SER A 268 9.29 -14.69 18.63
N SER A 269 9.82 -14.31 17.47
CA SER A 269 9.05 -14.01 16.28
C SER A 269 8.41 -15.28 15.72
N VAL A 270 7.18 -15.15 15.22
CA VAL A 270 6.47 -16.16 14.44
C VAL A 270 6.56 -15.78 12.96
N GLU A 271 6.90 -16.74 12.11
CA GLU A 271 7.07 -16.58 10.67
C GLU A 271 6.25 -17.62 9.90
N ILE A 272 6.06 -17.39 8.61
CA ILE A 272 5.43 -18.38 7.72
C ILE A 272 6.35 -19.62 7.67
N GLY A 273 5.74 -20.81 7.75
CA GLY A 273 6.44 -22.09 7.82
C GLY A 273 6.78 -22.54 9.25
N ASP A 274 6.64 -21.67 10.26
CA ASP A 274 6.86 -22.08 11.65
C ASP A 274 5.83 -23.10 12.11
N GLU A 275 6.27 -23.99 13.01
CA GLU A 275 5.42 -25.00 13.62
C GLU A 275 4.95 -24.52 15.00
N ILE A 276 3.66 -24.29 15.16
CA ILE A 276 3.08 -23.80 16.42
C ILE A 276 2.33 -24.93 17.12
N LEU A 277 2.55 -25.04 18.44
CA LEU A 277 1.87 -26.02 19.28
C LEU A 277 0.44 -25.56 19.59
N LEU A 278 -0.51 -26.47 19.45
CA LEU A 278 -1.90 -26.23 19.84
C LEU A 278 -2.09 -26.55 21.33
N GLU A 279 -2.70 -25.62 22.06
CA GLU A 279 -2.97 -25.77 23.49
C GLU A 279 -4.30 -26.52 23.69
N PRO A 280 -4.29 -27.73 24.30
CA PRO A 280 -5.51 -28.52 24.46
C PRO A 280 -6.41 -27.97 25.56
N GLY A 281 -7.71 -28.23 25.41
CA GLY A 281 -8.72 -27.94 26.42
C GLY A 281 -9.52 -26.67 26.12
N LYS A 282 -10.71 -26.58 26.75
CA LYS A 282 -11.67 -25.53 26.41
C LYS A 282 -11.19 -24.12 26.80
N MET A 283 -10.25 -23.97 27.74
CA MET A 283 -9.65 -22.68 28.15
C MET A 283 -10.62 -21.49 28.35
N VAL A 284 -11.90 -21.73 28.72
CA VAL A 284 -12.95 -20.69 28.74
C VAL A 284 -12.62 -19.57 29.72
N GLY A 285 -12.22 -19.95 30.94
CA GLY A 285 -11.89 -18.99 32.01
C GLY A 285 -10.73 -18.07 31.62
N PRO A 286 -9.56 -18.62 31.27
CA PRO A 286 -8.40 -17.85 30.82
C PRO A 286 -8.68 -16.96 29.61
N THR A 287 -9.39 -17.46 28.59
CA THR A 287 -9.76 -16.61 27.45
C THR A 287 -10.65 -15.46 27.87
N ARG A 288 -11.67 -15.70 28.71
CA ARG A 288 -12.56 -14.62 29.15
C ARG A 288 -11.81 -13.55 29.92
N GLN A 289 -10.88 -13.95 30.79
CA GLN A 289 -10.04 -13.01 31.53
C GLN A 289 -9.13 -12.22 30.58
N GLY A 290 -8.38 -12.90 29.71
CA GLY A 290 -7.45 -12.24 28.78
C GLY A 290 -8.16 -11.31 27.78
N ILE A 291 -9.32 -11.71 27.24
CA ILE A 291 -10.12 -10.87 26.35
C ILE A 291 -10.69 -9.67 27.10
N ASN A 292 -11.14 -9.83 28.34
CA ASN A 292 -11.61 -8.69 29.14
C ASN A 292 -10.47 -7.71 29.43
N ASP A 293 -9.28 -8.22 29.78
CA ASP A 293 -8.08 -7.41 30.00
C ASP A 293 -7.69 -6.66 28.71
N LEU A 294 -7.75 -7.32 27.55
CA LEU A 294 -7.51 -6.70 26.24
C LEU A 294 -8.55 -5.63 25.89
N VAL A 295 -9.83 -5.93 26.05
CA VAL A 295 -10.93 -4.99 25.77
C VAL A 295 -10.88 -3.79 26.70
N SER A 296 -10.44 -3.96 27.94
CA SER A 296 -10.30 -2.84 28.90
C SER A 296 -9.30 -1.77 28.47
N GLN A 297 -8.34 -2.10 27.60
CA GLN A 297 -7.36 -1.15 27.05
C GLN A 297 -7.95 -0.24 25.95
N ASP A 298 -9.04 -0.65 25.31
CA ASP A 298 -9.79 0.16 24.35
C ASP A 298 -11.28 -0.24 24.36
N PRO A 299 -12.03 0.15 25.41
CA PRO A 299 -13.36 -0.39 25.70
C PRO A 299 -14.44 0.12 24.74
N TYR A 300 -14.19 1.26 24.10
CA TYR A 300 -15.17 1.91 23.21
C TYR A 300 -14.97 1.54 21.74
N ALA A 301 -13.81 1.01 21.37
CA ALA A 301 -13.55 0.56 20.00
C ALA A 301 -14.56 -0.51 19.59
N ARG A 302 -15.14 -0.31 18.41
CA ARG A 302 -16.06 -1.25 17.78
C ARG A 302 -15.92 -1.21 16.27
N TRP A 303 -16.22 -2.31 15.61
CA TRP A 303 -16.28 -2.36 14.15
C TRP A 303 -17.57 -1.71 13.64
N SER A 304 -17.46 -0.82 12.64
CA SER A 304 -18.60 -0.26 11.91
C SER A 304 -18.71 -0.95 10.55
N THR A 305 -19.74 -1.77 10.36
CA THR A 305 -19.99 -2.47 9.07
C THR A 305 -20.37 -1.52 7.94
N ASN A 306 -20.91 -0.34 8.26
CA ASN A 306 -21.29 0.65 7.25
C ASN A 306 -20.08 1.40 6.70
N GLU A 307 -19.06 1.58 7.54
CA GLU A 307 -17.87 2.37 7.21
C GLU A 307 -16.63 1.50 6.98
N ASN A 308 -16.75 0.17 7.17
CA ASN A 308 -15.66 -0.81 7.12
C ASN A 308 -14.40 -0.37 7.88
N LYS A 309 -14.61 0.17 9.09
CA LYS A 309 -13.52 0.68 9.93
C LYS A 309 -13.82 0.53 11.41
N ILE A 310 -12.78 0.63 12.23
CA ILE A 310 -12.88 0.71 13.70
C ILE A 310 -13.29 2.14 14.06
N VAL A 311 -14.34 2.28 14.87
CA VAL A 311 -14.85 3.57 15.35
C VAL A 311 -14.79 3.63 16.87
N ASN A 312 -14.81 4.84 17.42
CA ASN A 312 -14.80 5.12 18.86
C ASN A 312 -13.58 4.55 19.61
N SER A 313 -12.45 4.33 18.92
CA SER A 313 -11.20 3.94 19.59
C SER A 313 -10.67 5.10 20.44
N LEU A 314 -10.03 4.78 21.57
CA LEU A 314 -9.27 5.75 22.38
C LEU A 314 -7.98 6.22 21.70
N TYR A 315 -7.53 5.54 20.65
CA TYR A 315 -6.27 5.82 19.95
C TYR A 315 -6.51 6.74 18.75
N ALA A 316 -5.60 7.68 18.51
CA ALA A 316 -5.70 8.65 17.42
C ALA A 316 -5.79 7.98 16.04
N ASN A 317 -5.02 6.90 15.85
CA ASN A 317 -5.21 5.95 14.77
C ASN A 317 -5.85 4.68 15.35
N PRO A 318 -7.08 4.30 14.91
CA PRO A 318 -7.75 3.11 15.41
C PRO A 318 -6.99 1.79 15.16
N LEU A 319 -6.05 1.77 14.21
CA LEU A 319 -5.19 0.61 13.95
C LEU A 319 -4.11 0.40 15.01
N ASP A 320 -3.79 1.43 15.82
CA ASP A 320 -2.83 1.34 16.93
C ASP A 320 -3.49 0.78 18.20
N SER A 321 -4.80 0.50 18.15
CA SER A 321 -5.53 -0.12 19.26
C SER A 321 -4.92 -1.49 19.60
N PRO A 322 -4.67 -1.81 20.89
CA PRO A 322 -4.21 -3.14 21.31
C PRO A 322 -5.12 -4.29 20.87
N ARG A 323 -6.38 -3.97 20.55
CA ARG A 323 -7.38 -4.92 20.04
C ARG A 323 -7.17 -5.27 18.57
N VAL A 324 -6.39 -4.49 17.83
CA VAL A 324 -5.87 -4.87 16.51
C VAL A 324 -4.61 -5.69 16.75
N ALA A 325 -4.70 -6.97 16.44
CA ALA A 325 -3.69 -7.95 16.80
C ALA A 325 -3.31 -8.82 15.61
N ILE A 326 -2.08 -9.33 15.63
CA ILE A 326 -1.63 -10.31 14.65
C ILE A 326 -1.97 -11.71 15.15
N ILE A 327 -2.46 -12.57 14.26
CA ILE A 327 -2.65 -14.01 14.49
C ILE A 327 -2.05 -14.81 13.34
N ALA A 328 -1.85 -16.11 13.60
CA ALA A 328 -1.38 -17.04 12.59
C ALA A 328 -2.54 -17.78 11.92
N PHE A 329 -2.49 -17.88 10.60
CA PHE A 329 -3.38 -18.70 9.79
C PHE A 329 -2.66 -19.97 9.34
N TYR A 330 -3.34 -21.11 9.38
CA TYR A 330 -2.81 -22.40 8.93
C TYR A 330 -3.49 -22.89 7.65
N ASP A 331 -2.80 -23.75 6.90
CA ASP A 331 -3.33 -24.33 5.66
C ASP A 331 -4.47 -25.33 5.99
N PRO A 332 -5.70 -25.11 5.50
CA PRO A 332 -6.82 -26.01 5.72
C PRO A 332 -6.64 -27.42 5.11
N LEU A 333 -5.73 -27.60 4.14
CA LEU A 333 -5.39 -28.90 3.56
C LEU A 333 -4.61 -29.80 4.52
N LEU A 334 -3.97 -29.21 5.53
CA LEU A 334 -3.20 -29.90 6.56
C LEU A 334 -3.87 -29.71 7.92
N PRO A 335 -5.10 -30.25 8.13
CA PRO A 335 -5.84 -29.98 9.34
C PRO A 335 -5.18 -30.58 10.58
N PRO A 336 -5.25 -29.90 11.73
CA PRO A 336 -4.68 -30.41 12.95
C PRO A 336 -5.39 -31.66 13.44
N ARG A 337 -4.61 -32.67 13.86
CA ARG A 337 -5.14 -33.92 14.44
C ARG A 337 -5.68 -33.68 15.86
N PRO A 338 -6.69 -34.45 16.31
CA PRO A 338 -7.24 -34.29 17.67
C PRO A 338 -6.18 -34.52 18.76
N GLY A 339 -6.16 -33.68 19.79
CA GLY A 339 -5.21 -33.76 20.91
C GLY A 339 -4.09 -32.72 20.82
N ARG A 340 -2.90 -33.06 21.33
CA ARG A 340 -1.70 -32.21 21.24
C ARG A 340 -1.08 -32.33 19.84
N GLY A 341 -1.65 -31.60 18.89
CA GLY A 341 -1.11 -31.44 17.54
C GLY A 341 -0.35 -30.13 17.38
N THR A 342 0.33 -30.00 16.26
CA THR A 342 0.94 -28.76 15.79
C THR A 342 0.24 -28.30 14.51
N VAL A 343 0.35 -27.02 14.21
CA VAL A 343 -0.05 -26.43 12.93
C VAL A 343 1.13 -25.68 12.34
N PHE A 344 1.25 -25.71 11.02
CA PHE A 344 2.21 -24.88 10.30
C PHE A 344 1.56 -23.54 9.97
N VAL A 345 2.29 -22.45 10.22
CA VAL A 345 1.87 -21.11 9.84
C VAL A 345 1.91 -21.01 8.32
N ASN A 346 0.76 -20.88 7.68
CA ASN A 346 0.65 -20.60 6.25
C ASN A 346 0.72 -19.11 5.96
N ASN A 347 0.08 -18.30 6.82
CA ASN A 347 0.02 -16.86 6.64
C ASN A 347 -0.14 -16.15 8.00
N LEU A 348 0.16 -14.86 8.05
CA LEU A 348 -0.11 -14.01 9.21
C LEU A 348 -1.09 -12.91 8.81
N GLY A 349 -1.97 -12.51 9.72
CA GLY A 349 -2.93 -11.46 9.43
C GLY A 349 -3.27 -10.62 10.64
N ALA A 350 -3.56 -9.36 10.39
CA ALA A 350 -4.05 -8.43 11.40
C ALA A 350 -5.57 -8.56 11.52
N VAL A 351 -6.05 -8.66 12.76
CA VAL A 351 -7.45 -8.87 13.10
C VAL A 351 -7.85 -7.93 14.22
N PHE A 352 -9.02 -7.34 14.12
CA PHE A 352 -9.61 -6.58 15.21
C PHE A 352 -10.46 -7.50 16.09
N ILE A 353 -10.04 -7.69 17.34
CA ILE A 353 -10.71 -8.55 18.30
C ILE A 353 -11.93 -7.82 18.89
N GLU A 354 -13.13 -8.35 18.62
CA GLU A 354 -14.38 -7.69 19.00
C GLU A 354 -14.72 -7.95 20.48
N ARG A 355 -15.05 -9.18 20.84
CA ARG A 355 -15.32 -9.61 22.22
C ARG A 355 -15.54 -11.11 22.26
N MET A 356 -15.53 -11.65 23.47
CA MET A 356 -16.01 -13.00 23.71
C MET A 356 -17.55 -12.98 23.86
N GLN A 357 -18.26 -13.84 23.12
CA GLN A 357 -19.70 -14.06 23.24
C GLN A 357 -19.93 -15.53 23.59
N GLY A 358 -20.46 -15.81 24.78
CA GLY A 358 -20.53 -17.17 25.30
C GLY A 358 -19.14 -17.76 25.52
N ASP A 359 -18.76 -18.76 24.74
CA ASP A 359 -17.45 -19.41 24.72
C ASP A 359 -16.66 -19.18 23.43
N GLU A 360 -17.14 -18.30 22.56
CA GLU A 360 -16.56 -17.99 21.25
C GLU A 360 -15.90 -16.60 21.25
N VAL A 361 -14.75 -16.48 20.58
CA VAL A 361 -14.11 -15.18 20.33
C VAL A 361 -14.17 -14.92 18.84
N THR A 362 -14.74 -13.77 18.48
CA THR A 362 -14.81 -13.30 17.10
C THR A 362 -13.93 -12.09 16.90
N GLY A 363 -13.40 -11.97 15.69
CA GLY A 363 -12.66 -10.82 15.22
C GLY A 363 -13.07 -10.43 13.81
N ARG A 364 -12.58 -9.27 13.38
CA ARG A 364 -12.74 -8.77 12.01
C ARG A 364 -11.38 -8.81 11.35
N PHE A 365 -11.30 -9.42 10.19
CA PHE A 365 -10.09 -9.38 9.37
C PHE A 365 -9.80 -7.92 8.99
N ILE A 366 -8.56 -7.47 9.18
CA ILE A 366 -8.12 -6.12 8.81
C ILE A 366 -7.28 -6.19 7.55
N ARG A 367 -6.23 -7.02 7.55
CA ARG A 367 -5.37 -7.22 6.38
C ARG A 367 -4.52 -8.46 6.51
N ALA A 368 -4.13 -8.99 5.36
CA ALA A 368 -3.14 -10.05 5.28
C ALA A 368 -1.76 -9.41 5.41
N LEU A 369 -0.85 -10.07 6.11
CA LEU A 369 0.53 -9.62 6.22
C LEU A 369 1.31 -10.34 5.12
N ALA A 370 2.02 -9.58 4.30
CA ALA A 370 2.79 -10.14 3.20
C ALA A 370 3.93 -11.02 3.74
N VAL A 371 4.36 -11.96 2.89
CA VAL A 371 5.57 -12.78 3.06
C VAL A 371 6.80 -11.88 3.28
N GLN A 372 7.72 -12.35 4.12
CA GLN A 372 9.06 -11.79 4.35
C GLN A 372 9.70 -11.22 3.07
N PRO A 373 10.20 -9.97 3.07
CA PRO A 373 11.54 -9.72 2.54
C PRO A 373 12.56 -10.42 3.43
N GLU A 374 13.57 -11.04 2.83
CA GLU A 374 14.70 -11.56 3.59
C GLU A 374 15.30 -10.44 4.47
N PRO A 375 15.58 -10.70 5.76
CA PRO A 375 16.12 -9.70 6.65
C PRO A 375 17.57 -9.39 6.25
N GLY A 376 17.76 -8.20 5.65
CA GLY A 376 18.94 -7.39 5.90
C GLY A 376 19.14 -7.26 7.41
N VAL A 377 20.39 -7.31 7.85
CA VAL A 377 20.82 -7.63 9.20
C VAL A 377 20.33 -6.59 10.23
N GLY A 378 19.09 -6.73 10.71
CA GLY A 378 18.57 -5.97 11.84
C GLY A 378 17.13 -5.48 11.72
N GLY A 379 16.13 -6.38 11.78
CA GLY A 379 14.76 -5.98 12.09
C GLY A 379 13.69 -7.02 11.78
N ASP A 380 13.10 -7.61 12.82
CA ASP A 380 11.86 -8.39 12.76
C ASP A 380 10.70 -7.46 12.36
N CYS A 381 10.41 -7.20 11.08
CA CYS A 381 9.27 -6.36 10.69
C CYS A 381 8.35 -7.10 9.70
N LEU A 382 7.05 -7.18 10.04
CA LEU A 382 6.03 -7.94 9.30
C LEU A 382 5.02 -7.06 8.55
N THR A 383 4.91 -5.78 8.90
CA THR A 383 4.00 -4.88 8.19
C THR A 383 4.81 -3.80 7.55
N TYR A 384 4.60 -3.64 6.26
CA TYR A 384 5.19 -2.58 5.47
C TYR A 384 4.03 -1.83 4.83
N THR A 385 3.92 -0.54 5.12
CA THR A 385 2.92 0.32 4.49
C THR A 385 3.61 1.38 3.67
N VAL A 386 3.17 1.53 2.42
CA VAL A 386 3.72 2.48 1.48
C VAL A 386 2.88 3.75 1.57
N LYS A 387 3.47 4.87 1.99
CA LYS A 387 2.81 6.18 2.03
C LYS A 387 3.65 7.22 1.28
N PHE A 388 2.99 8.17 0.62
CA PHE A 388 3.69 9.30 0.04
C PHE A 388 4.21 10.25 1.12
N VAL A 389 5.45 10.70 1.00
CA VAL A 389 6.04 11.73 1.84
C VAL A 389 5.82 13.07 1.16
N LYS A 390 5.28 14.04 1.91
CA LYS A 390 4.90 15.35 1.37
C LYS A 390 6.09 16.20 0.91
N ASP A 391 7.33 15.78 1.17
CA ASP A 391 8.54 16.60 1.06
C ASP A 391 9.30 16.50 -0.27
N SER A 392 8.88 15.69 -1.23
CA SER A 392 9.63 15.51 -2.49
C SER A 392 9.35 16.56 -3.57
N SER A 393 9.17 17.84 -3.20
CA SER A 393 8.91 19.01 -4.09
C SER A 393 7.44 19.39 -4.39
N ARG A 394 6.55 19.31 -3.40
CA ARG A 394 5.26 20.05 -3.43
C ARG A 394 5.34 21.41 -2.75
#